data_AF-A0A7Y7TRN6-F1
#
_entry.id   AF-A0A7Y7TRN6-F1
#
_cell.length_a   1.000
_cell.length_b   1.000
_cell.length_c   1.000
_cell.angle_alpha   90.00
_cell.angle_beta   90.00
_cell.angle_gamma   90.00
#
_symmetry.space_group_name_H-M   'P 1'
#
loop_
_entity.id
_entity.type
_entity.pdbx_description
1 polymer ?
#
loop_
_entity_poly.entity_id
_entity_poly.type
_entity_poly.pdbx_seq_one_letter_code
_entity_poly.pdbx_strand_id
1 'polypeptide(L)'
;MQSRNIKLIIIITSLSLIGIVFTQLFWVRNAINLKEEQFNHRVRIALKNVVSNLVTCQSSKFEDVVMPSAECGKSCQKKCEVNDGKFLDVIKPKVLDSLIIDEFKSLAIGTDYEYGIFQSKTKAFVMGNNSKYEEKILKSDHTISLSCLWKPDSYMLGIYFPDEKSMVIKQMIIWLIFSAFFLIIVVSTFSYTILSFIKQKKLSEIKTDFVNNMTHEFKTPISTISLASEMLMKPNVFESQEKLLKYANIIYDENNRLKNQVDQVLQ
;
A
#
# COMPACT_ATOMS: atom_id res chain seq x y z
N MET A 1 -15.14 -33.89 3.38
CA MET A 1 -15.55 -32.70 2.59
C MET A 1 -15.20 -32.94 1.13
N GLN A 2 -16.15 -32.82 0.20
CA GLN A 2 -15.87 -33.00 -1.23
C GLN A 2 -14.79 -32.02 -1.69
N SER A 3 -13.79 -32.53 -2.42
CA SER A 3 -12.64 -31.77 -2.95
C SER A 3 -13.04 -30.52 -3.75
N ARG A 4 -14.25 -30.49 -4.30
CA ARG A 4 -14.85 -29.35 -5.00
C ARG A 4 -15.14 -28.15 -4.09
N ASN A 5 -15.69 -28.38 -2.88
CA ASN A 5 -16.05 -27.30 -1.96
C ASN A 5 -14.80 -26.59 -1.43
N ILE A 6 -13.74 -27.36 -1.18
CA ILE A 6 -12.43 -26.87 -0.76
C ILE A 6 -11.78 -25.99 -1.84
N LYS A 7 -11.77 -26.46 -3.10
CA LYS A 7 -11.26 -25.67 -4.23
C LYS A 7 -12.03 -24.36 -4.40
N LEU A 8 -13.35 -24.40 -4.22
CA LEU A 8 -14.20 -23.20 -4.24
C LEU A 8 -13.81 -22.18 -3.17
N ILE A 9 -13.58 -22.63 -1.92
CA ILE A 9 -13.15 -21.74 -0.83
C ILE A 9 -11.81 -21.08 -1.15
N ILE A 10 -10.83 -21.84 -1.67
CA ILE A 10 -9.52 -21.30 -2.05
C ILE A 10 -9.66 -20.25 -3.17
N ILE A 11 -10.50 -20.50 -4.17
CA ILE A 11 -10.74 -19.55 -5.27
C ILE A 11 -11.38 -18.26 -4.74
N ILE A 12 -12.44 -18.37 -3.91
CA ILE A 12 -13.14 -17.21 -3.36
C ILE A 12 -12.23 -16.36 -2.46
N THR A 13 -11.45 -17.02 -1.59
CA THR A 13 -10.52 -16.33 -0.69
C THR A 13 -9.36 -15.68 -1.44
N SER A 14 -8.82 -16.34 -2.49
CA SER A 14 -7.81 -15.75 -3.37
C SER A 14 -8.34 -14.52 -4.10
N LEU A 15 -9.57 -14.60 -4.64
CA LEU A 15 -10.23 -13.49 -5.33
C LEU A 15 -10.46 -12.31 -4.37
N SER A 16 -10.85 -12.60 -3.13
CA SER A 16 -11.04 -11.59 -2.09
C SER A 16 -9.72 -10.89 -1.74
N LEU A 17 -8.60 -11.63 -1.63
CA LEU A 17 -7.29 -11.05 -1.39
C LEU A 17 -6.84 -10.13 -2.53
N ILE A 18 -7.06 -10.55 -3.78
CA ILE A 18 -6.77 -9.72 -4.95
C ILE A 18 -7.58 -8.42 -4.91
N GLY A 19 -8.87 -8.51 -4.56
CA GLY A 19 -9.73 -7.33 -4.39
C GLY A 19 -9.19 -6.36 -3.34
N ILE A 20 -8.76 -6.87 -2.18
CA ILE A 20 -8.19 -6.05 -1.10
C ILE A 20 -6.92 -5.32 -1.58
N VAL A 21 -6.00 -6.04 -2.22
CA VAL A 21 -4.76 -5.46 -2.75
C VAL A 21 -5.07 -4.38 -3.80
N PHE A 22 -6.01 -4.65 -4.71
CA PHE A 22 -6.46 -3.69 -5.70
C PHE A 22 -7.02 -2.41 -5.06
N THR A 23 -7.92 -2.57 -4.09
CA THR A 23 -8.51 -1.43 -3.37
C THR A 23 -7.45 -0.63 -2.61
N GLN A 24 -6.49 -1.28 -1.94
CA GLN A 24 -5.38 -0.58 -1.26
C GLN A 24 -4.54 0.23 -2.24
N LEU A 25 -4.17 -0.34 -3.39
CA LEU A 25 -3.40 0.38 -4.43
C LEU A 25 -4.18 1.57 -5.00
N PHE A 26 -5.49 1.39 -5.24
CA PHE A 26 -6.35 2.47 -5.71
C PHE A 26 -6.43 3.61 -4.69
N TRP A 27 -6.66 3.30 -3.41
CA TRP A 27 -6.72 4.28 -2.34
C TRP A 27 -5.40 5.02 -2.14
N VAL A 28 -4.26 4.34 -2.20
CA VAL A 28 -2.94 4.99 -2.07
C VAL A 28 -2.71 5.99 -3.18
N ARG A 29 -3.02 5.63 -4.44
CA ARG A 29 -2.92 6.56 -5.58
C ARG A 29 -3.83 7.77 -5.38
N ASN A 30 -5.08 7.53 -4.98
CA ASN A 30 -6.04 8.61 -4.76
C ASN A 30 -5.62 9.52 -3.59
N ALA A 31 -5.06 8.94 -2.53
CA ALA A 31 -4.59 9.69 -1.37
C ALA A 31 -3.38 10.58 -1.72
N ILE A 32 -2.46 10.11 -2.57
CA ILE A 32 -1.35 10.93 -3.08
C ILE A 32 -1.88 12.09 -3.91
N ASN A 33 -2.76 11.82 -4.89
CA ASN A 33 -3.34 12.87 -5.74
C ASN A 33 -4.09 13.93 -4.91
N LEU A 34 -4.90 13.48 -3.93
CA LEU A 34 -5.61 14.39 -3.03
C LEU A 34 -4.64 15.24 -2.20
N LYS A 35 -3.50 14.68 -1.79
CA LYS A 35 -2.49 15.38 -1.01
C LYS A 35 -1.67 16.35 -1.86
N GLU A 36 -1.42 16.04 -3.13
CA GLU A 36 -0.90 16.99 -4.12
C GLU A 36 -1.88 18.16 -4.33
N GLU A 37 -3.17 17.90 -4.49
CA GLU A 37 -4.18 18.97 -4.60
C GLU A 37 -4.25 19.86 -3.34
N GLN A 38 -4.24 19.25 -2.15
CA GLN A 38 -4.19 19.98 -0.88
C GLN A 38 -2.90 20.81 -0.75
N PHE A 39 -1.77 20.29 -1.21
CA PHE A 39 -0.51 21.03 -1.25
C PHE A 39 -0.63 22.26 -2.17
N ASN A 40 -1.12 22.08 -3.40
CA ASN A 40 -1.30 23.15 -4.39
C ASN A 40 -2.26 24.23 -3.88
N HIS A 41 -3.33 23.82 -3.21
CA HIS A 41 -4.28 24.75 -2.57
C HIS A 41 -3.62 25.56 -1.45
N ARG A 42 -2.83 24.92 -0.57
CA ARG A 42 -2.09 25.61 0.50
C ARG A 42 -1.06 26.59 -0.06
N VAL A 43 -0.31 26.21 -1.09
CA VAL A 43 0.64 27.11 -1.78
C VAL A 43 -0.08 28.33 -2.34
N ARG A 44 -1.23 28.14 -2.99
CA ARG A 44 -2.03 29.26 -3.51
C ARG A 44 -2.50 30.21 -2.40
N ILE A 45 -2.89 29.69 -1.25
CA ILE A 45 -3.27 30.51 -0.09
C ILE A 45 -2.05 31.26 0.45
N ALA A 46 -0.92 30.58 0.66
CA ALA A 46 0.32 31.22 1.13
C ALA A 46 0.72 32.38 0.20
N LEU A 47 0.71 32.15 -1.12
CA LEU A 47 1.03 33.18 -2.11
C LEU A 47 0.08 34.38 -2.03
N LYS A 48 -1.22 34.14 -1.84
CA LYS A 48 -2.20 35.22 -1.63
C LYS A 48 -1.91 36.00 -0.33
N ASN A 49 -1.57 35.31 0.75
CA ASN A 49 -1.22 35.94 2.02
C ASN A 49 0.05 36.77 1.91
N VAL A 50 1.09 36.27 1.23
CA VAL A 50 2.33 37.01 0.96
C VAL A 50 2.02 38.32 0.22
N VAL A 51 1.23 38.26 -0.85
CA VAL A 51 0.83 39.47 -1.58
C VAL A 51 0.00 40.42 -0.71
N SER A 52 -0.95 39.88 0.07
CA SER A 52 -1.77 40.68 1.00
C SER A 52 -0.93 41.40 2.06
N ASN A 53 0.04 40.71 2.65
CA ASN A 53 0.93 41.26 3.68
C ASN A 53 1.90 42.31 3.10
N LEU A 54 2.31 42.15 1.85
CA LEU A 54 3.08 43.17 1.14
C LEU A 54 2.25 44.45 0.89
N VAL A 55 0.96 44.31 0.56
CA VAL A 55 0.05 45.46 0.39
C VAL A 55 -0.13 46.21 1.71
N THR A 56 -0.36 45.50 2.83
CA THR A 56 -0.58 46.14 4.15
C THR A 56 0.69 46.75 4.75
N CYS A 57 1.88 46.17 4.49
CA CYS A 57 3.14 46.80 4.88
C CYS A 57 3.34 48.16 4.19
N GLN A 58 2.86 48.31 2.96
CA GLN A 58 2.98 49.53 2.19
C GLN A 58 1.99 50.63 2.61
N SER A 59 0.82 50.27 3.19
CA SER A 59 -0.14 51.26 3.69
C SER A 59 0.31 51.98 4.96
N SER A 60 1.35 51.52 5.67
CA SER A 60 1.90 52.24 6.83
C SER A 60 2.63 53.55 6.48
N LYS A 61 2.85 53.85 5.19
CA LYS A 61 3.31 55.16 4.70
C LYS A 61 2.20 56.02 4.11
N PHE A 62 0.95 55.57 4.14
CA PHE A 62 -0.21 56.29 3.62
C PHE A 62 -1.24 56.39 4.75
N GLU A 63 -1.27 57.55 5.39
CA GLU A 63 -2.17 57.88 6.49
C GLU A 63 -3.64 57.67 6.07
N ASP A 64 -4.39 57.03 6.96
CA ASP A 64 -5.84 56.84 7.03
C ASP A 64 -6.56 56.05 5.92
N VAL A 65 -7.08 54.88 6.29
CA VAL A 65 -8.53 54.55 6.35
C VAL A 65 -8.70 53.06 6.61
N VAL A 66 -9.51 52.78 7.62
CA VAL A 66 -9.95 51.48 8.16
C VAL A 66 -10.53 50.54 7.09
N MET A 67 -10.21 49.25 7.21
CA MET A 67 -10.72 48.12 6.42
C MET A 67 -12.22 47.87 6.64
N PRO A 68 -12.89 47.23 5.66
CA PRO A 68 -13.34 45.88 5.95
C PRO A 68 -12.95 44.88 4.85
N SER A 69 -12.66 43.66 5.30
CA SER A 69 -12.64 42.38 4.58
C SER A 69 -12.99 42.45 3.08
N ALA A 70 -11.96 42.37 2.23
CA ALA A 70 -12.16 42.10 0.81
C ALA A 70 -11.77 40.64 0.50
N GLU A 71 -12.78 39.83 0.20
CA GLU A 71 -12.60 38.63 -0.62
C GLU A 71 -11.92 39.04 -1.93
N CYS A 72 -10.67 38.63 -2.13
CA CYS A 72 -9.95 38.93 -3.36
C CYS A 72 -10.42 37.98 -4.49
N GLY A 73 -11.59 38.32 -5.04
CA GLY A 73 -12.22 37.70 -6.21
C GLY A 73 -12.80 38.71 -7.21
N LYS A 74 -12.81 40.01 -6.89
CA LYS A 74 -13.22 41.06 -7.84
C LYS A 74 -12.31 42.28 -7.69
N SER A 75 -11.52 42.51 -8.74
CA SER A 75 -10.76 43.73 -9.08
C SER A 75 -10.17 44.56 -7.93
N CYS A 76 -8.84 44.53 -7.79
CA CYS A 76 -8.07 45.64 -7.20
C CYS A 76 -8.38 46.93 -7.99
N GLN A 77 -9.37 47.69 -7.53
CA GLN A 77 -9.88 48.89 -8.23
C GLN A 77 -9.25 50.20 -7.71
N LYS A 78 -8.32 50.12 -6.75
CA LYS A 78 -7.54 51.29 -6.34
C LYS A 78 -6.33 51.42 -7.26
N LYS A 79 -6.37 52.44 -8.11
CA LYS A 79 -5.29 52.84 -9.02
C LYS A 79 -4.02 53.10 -8.19
N CYS A 80 -3.10 52.15 -8.20
CA CYS A 80 -1.77 52.36 -7.64
C CYS A 80 -1.00 53.22 -8.64
N GLU A 81 -1.17 54.54 -8.57
CA GLU A 81 -0.30 55.49 -9.28
C GLU A 81 1.05 55.52 -8.57
N VAL A 82 1.85 54.49 -8.82
CA VAL A 82 3.25 54.46 -8.40
C VAL A 82 4.02 55.33 -9.39
N ASN A 83 4.38 56.53 -8.95
CA ASN A 83 5.30 57.44 -9.66
C ASN A 83 6.60 56.69 -9.97
N ASP A 84 6.88 56.46 -11.25
CA ASP A 84 8.14 56.19 -11.98
C ASP A 84 9.39 55.61 -11.25
N GLY A 85 9.22 54.93 -10.13
CA GLY A 85 10.28 54.20 -9.43
C GLY A 85 10.63 52.91 -10.18
N LYS A 86 11.81 52.35 -9.90
CA LYS A 86 12.10 50.98 -10.35
C LYS A 86 11.27 50.02 -9.49
N PHE A 87 10.67 49.00 -10.12
CA PHE A 87 9.92 47.95 -9.43
C PHE A 87 10.68 47.34 -8.22
N LEU A 88 12.00 47.26 -8.33
CA LEU A 88 12.91 46.76 -7.30
C LEU A 88 12.99 47.65 -6.04
N ASP A 89 12.58 48.91 -6.11
CA ASP A 89 12.51 49.79 -4.94
C ASP A 89 11.27 49.51 -4.08
N VAL A 90 10.23 48.91 -4.68
CA VAL A 90 8.98 48.55 -4.01
C VAL A 90 9.04 47.15 -3.38
N ILE A 91 9.79 46.20 -3.97
CA ILE A 91 9.94 44.85 -3.42
C ILE A 91 11.37 44.60 -2.98
N LYS A 92 11.61 44.67 -1.66
CA LYS A 92 12.89 44.29 -1.07
C LYS A 92 13.02 42.76 -1.02
N PRO A 93 14.04 42.15 -1.64
CA PRO A 93 14.20 40.70 -1.69
C PRO A 93 14.21 40.02 -0.31
N LYS A 94 14.89 40.63 0.67
CA LYS A 94 14.98 40.09 2.04
C LYS A 94 13.63 40.03 2.77
N VAL A 95 12.76 41.02 2.53
CA VAL A 95 11.44 41.08 3.18
C VAL A 95 10.51 40.05 2.52
N LEU A 96 10.55 39.97 1.18
CA LEU A 96 9.79 38.99 0.43
C LEU A 96 10.15 37.56 0.85
N ASP A 97 11.45 37.26 0.95
CA ASP A 97 11.93 35.94 1.35
C ASP A 97 11.46 35.57 2.77
N SER A 98 11.63 36.47 3.75
CA SER A 98 11.14 36.26 5.11
C SER A 98 9.64 35.99 5.17
N LEU A 99 8.83 36.75 4.42
CA LEU A 99 7.38 36.58 4.38
C LEU A 99 6.96 35.24 3.76
N ILE A 100 7.63 34.81 2.69
CA ILE A 100 7.35 33.49 2.08
C ILE A 100 7.69 32.38 3.07
N ILE A 101 8.85 32.47 3.76
CA ILE A 101 9.25 31.49 4.78
C ILE A 101 8.21 31.40 5.90
N ASP A 102 7.73 32.53 6.41
CA ASP A 102 6.78 32.57 7.52
C ASP A 102 5.42 31.99 7.13
N GLU A 103 4.89 32.34 5.95
CA GLU A 103 3.63 31.78 5.43
C GLU A 103 3.75 30.29 5.07
N PHE A 104 4.91 29.85 4.56
CA PHE A 104 5.11 28.45 4.19
C PHE A 104 5.28 27.55 5.42
N LYS A 105 5.87 28.08 6.49
CA LYS A 105 5.93 27.41 7.80
C LYS A 105 4.55 27.35 8.45
N SER A 106 3.78 28.45 8.43
CA SER A 106 2.45 28.49 9.06
C SER A 106 1.47 27.50 8.42
N LEU A 107 1.58 27.26 7.11
CA LEU A 107 0.73 26.32 6.37
C LEU A 107 1.34 24.91 6.18
N ALA A 108 2.51 24.65 6.78
CA ALA A 108 3.22 23.36 6.70
C ALA A 108 3.45 22.88 5.25
N ILE A 109 3.88 23.80 4.38
CA ILE A 109 4.19 23.56 2.97
C ILE A 109 5.63 23.04 2.82
N GLY A 110 6.55 23.51 3.68
CA GLY A 110 7.97 23.19 3.59
C GLY A 110 8.78 24.37 3.05
N THR A 111 10.09 24.35 3.25
CA THR A 111 10.98 25.50 2.99
C THR A 111 11.94 25.29 1.83
N ASP A 112 11.87 24.16 1.14
CA ASP A 112 12.73 23.87 -0.01
C ASP A 112 12.00 24.25 -1.30
N TYR A 113 12.11 25.54 -1.63
CA TYR A 113 11.47 26.16 -2.77
C TYR A 113 12.41 27.17 -3.41
N GLU A 114 12.18 27.43 -4.68
CA GLU A 114 12.87 28.45 -5.46
C GLU A 114 11.84 29.45 -5.94
N TYR A 115 12.08 30.75 -5.75
CA TYR A 115 11.13 31.80 -6.14
C TYR A 115 11.75 32.75 -7.15
N GLY A 116 10.88 33.30 -8.00
CA GLY A 116 11.28 34.25 -9.02
C GLY A 116 10.16 35.21 -9.38
N ILE A 117 10.51 36.46 -9.62
CA ILE A 117 9.62 37.46 -10.19
C ILE A 117 9.97 37.63 -11.65
N PHE A 118 8.96 37.53 -12.50
CA PHE A 118 9.11 37.72 -13.93
C PHE A 118 8.03 38.64 -14.48
N GLN A 119 8.34 39.28 -15.60
CA GLN A 119 7.39 40.14 -16.28
C GLN A 119 6.31 39.29 -16.98
N SER A 120 5.04 39.65 -16.84
CA SER A 120 3.90 38.86 -17.32
C SER A 120 3.95 38.62 -18.84
N LYS A 121 4.28 39.66 -19.62
CA LYS A 121 4.26 39.66 -21.09
C LYS A 121 5.51 39.07 -21.74
N THR A 122 6.68 39.51 -21.30
CA THR A 122 7.97 39.13 -21.91
C THR A 122 8.55 37.86 -21.29
N LYS A 123 8.00 37.42 -20.14
CA LYS A 123 8.58 36.36 -19.31
C LYS A 123 10.02 36.63 -18.88
N ALA A 124 10.47 37.88 -18.96
CA ALA A 124 11.80 38.28 -18.53
C ALA A 124 11.92 38.14 -17.01
N PHE A 125 12.92 37.39 -16.55
CA PHE A 125 13.23 37.24 -15.14
C PHE A 125 13.79 38.56 -14.60
N VAL A 126 13.27 39.00 -13.46
CA VAL A 126 13.62 40.28 -12.83
C VAL A 126 14.47 40.05 -11.59
N MET A 127 14.04 39.12 -10.73
CA MET A 127 14.75 38.76 -9.51
C MET A 127 14.29 37.40 -9.00
N GLY A 128 15.10 36.75 -8.17
CA GLY A 128 14.76 35.54 -7.45
C GLY A 128 15.92 35.08 -6.59
N ASN A 129 15.74 33.99 -5.87
CA ASN A 129 16.77 33.43 -4.99
C ASN A 129 17.83 32.62 -5.75
N ASN A 130 17.48 31.99 -6.87
CA ASN A 130 18.37 31.11 -7.61
C ASN A 130 18.16 31.18 -9.13
N SER A 131 19.15 31.73 -9.85
CA SER A 131 19.11 31.89 -11.31
C SER A 131 19.13 30.55 -12.08
N LYS A 132 19.51 29.44 -11.42
CA LYS A 132 19.51 28.11 -12.04
C LYS A 132 18.10 27.59 -12.32
N TYR A 133 17.09 28.11 -11.64
CA TYR A 133 15.71 27.61 -11.71
C TYR A 133 14.77 28.53 -12.51
N GLU A 134 15.27 29.57 -13.16
CA GLU A 134 14.46 30.55 -13.90
C GLU A 134 13.46 29.90 -14.87
N GLU A 135 13.93 29.00 -15.73
CA GLU A 135 13.08 28.31 -16.72
C GLU A 135 12.02 27.41 -16.05
N LYS A 136 12.37 26.80 -14.91
CA LYS A 136 11.47 25.92 -14.15
C LYS A 136 10.42 26.71 -13.38
N ILE A 137 10.78 27.88 -12.84
CA ILE A 137 9.87 28.81 -12.19
C ILE A 137 8.86 29.36 -13.21
N LEU A 138 9.30 29.68 -14.43
CA LEU A 138 8.45 30.14 -15.51
C LEU A 138 7.39 29.11 -15.95
N LYS A 139 7.73 27.81 -15.84
CA LYS A 139 6.85 26.68 -16.15
C LYS A 139 6.04 26.19 -14.95
N SER A 140 6.25 26.75 -13.76
CA SER A 140 5.58 26.31 -12.55
C SER A 140 4.10 26.69 -12.55
N ASP A 141 3.26 25.80 -12.01
CA ASP A 141 1.83 26.06 -11.81
C ASP A 141 1.55 26.97 -10.59
N HIS A 142 2.57 27.23 -9.75
CA HIS A 142 2.45 28.07 -8.56
C HIS A 142 2.85 29.52 -8.86
N THR A 143 1.99 30.22 -9.58
CA THR A 143 2.19 31.64 -9.92
C THR A 143 1.07 32.51 -9.36
N ILE A 144 1.42 33.73 -8.96
CA ILE A 144 0.47 34.75 -8.55
C ILE A 144 0.81 36.11 -9.17
N SER A 145 -0.22 36.84 -9.59
CA SER A 145 -0.07 38.18 -10.16
C SER A 145 0.22 39.20 -9.08
N LEU A 146 1.24 40.03 -9.28
CA LEU A 146 1.59 41.14 -8.39
C LEU A 146 0.87 42.44 -8.79
N SER A 147 -0.24 42.34 -9.54
CA SER A 147 -0.99 43.48 -10.06
C SER A 147 -1.45 44.46 -8.97
N CYS A 148 -1.74 43.96 -7.76
CA CYS A 148 -2.16 44.80 -6.64
C CYS A 148 -1.02 45.59 -5.96
N LEU A 149 0.25 45.30 -6.29
CA LEU A 149 1.42 46.00 -5.73
C LEU A 149 1.99 47.08 -6.66
N TRP A 150 1.78 46.95 -7.97
CA TRP A 150 2.42 47.82 -8.96
C TRP A 150 1.46 48.30 -10.05
N LYS A 151 1.45 47.61 -11.20
CA LYS A 151 0.60 47.89 -12.36
C LYS A 151 -0.06 46.58 -12.80
N PRO A 152 -1.30 46.65 -13.31
CA PRO A 152 -2.02 45.47 -13.78
C PRO A 152 -1.19 44.70 -14.80
N ASP A 153 -1.16 43.38 -14.64
CA ASP A 153 -0.52 42.41 -15.52
C ASP A 153 0.94 42.73 -15.88
N SER A 154 1.66 43.37 -14.97
CA SER A 154 3.06 43.74 -15.19
C SER A 154 4.01 42.65 -14.71
N TYR A 155 3.83 42.14 -13.49
CA TYR A 155 4.74 41.18 -12.86
C TYR A 155 4.00 40.02 -12.22
N MET A 156 4.62 38.84 -12.25
CA MET A 156 4.16 37.63 -11.56
C MET A 156 5.25 37.11 -10.63
N LEU A 157 4.84 36.63 -9.46
CA LEU A 157 5.68 35.83 -8.57
C LEU A 157 5.41 34.35 -8.87
N GLY A 158 6.45 33.63 -9.24
CA GLY A 158 6.43 32.18 -9.39
C GLY A 158 7.25 31.51 -8.30
N ILE A 159 6.77 30.34 -7.86
CA ILE A 159 7.49 29.47 -6.93
C ILE A 159 7.61 28.10 -7.58
N TYR A 160 8.78 27.50 -7.50
CA TYR A 160 9.07 26.16 -7.98
C TYR A 160 9.52 25.30 -6.80
N PHE A 161 8.96 24.10 -6.68
CA PHE A 161 9.38 23.11 -5.70
C PHE A 161 10.17 22.01 -6.44
N PRO A 162 11.50 21.92 -6.27
CA PRO A 162 12.31 20.88 -6.92
C PRO A 162 11.83 19.46 -6.58
N ASP A 163 11.40 19.27 -5.32
CA ASP A 163 11.06 17.98 -4.72
C ASP A 163 9.58 17.87 -4.30
N GLU A 164 8.66 18.52 -5.02
CA GLU A 164 7.22 18.59 -4.68
C GLU A 164 6.61 17.22 -4.31
N LYS A 165 6.78 16.22 -5.18
CA LYS A 165 6.25 14.86 -4.94
C LYS A 165 6.86 14.19 -3.72
N SER A 166 8.17 14.38 -3.53
CA SER A 166 8.90 13.83 -2.40
C SER A 166 8.42 14.46 -1.09
N MET A 167 8.14 15.77 -1.07
CA MET A 167 7.59 16.46 0.08
C MET A 167 6.19 15.96 0.45
N VAL A 168 5.31 15.82 -0.54
CA VAL A 168 3.96 15.29 -0.34
C VAL A 168 4.01 13.86 0.22
N ILE A 169 4.85 13.00 -0.35
CA ILE A 169 5.00 11.60 0.11
C ILE A 169 5.61 11.54 1.52
N LYS A 170 6.62 12.37 1.85
CA LYS A 170 7.24 12.41 3.18
C LYS A 170 6.22 12.73 4.28
N GLN A 171 5.24 13.60 4.00
CA GLN A 171 4.16 13.90 4.96
C GLN A 171 3.23 12.69 5.22
N MET A 172 3.17 11.73 4.28
CA MET A 172 2.31 10.55 4.36
C MET A 172 3.05 9.25 4.68
N ILE A 173 4.39 9.28 4.77
CA ILE A 173 5.23 8.09 4.79
C ILE A 173 4.89 7.15 5.95
N ILE A 174 4.56 7.70 7.11
CA ILE A 174 4.18 6.93 8.29
C ILE A 174 2.94 6.06 7.99
N TRP A 175 1.94 6.65 7.34
CA TRP A 175 0.67 5.99 7.01
C TRP A 175 0.84 4.97 5.89
N LEU A 176 1.71 5.26 4.91
CA LEU A 176 2.07 4.33 3.85
C LEU A 176 2.80 3.08 4.39
N ILE A 177 3.73 3.26 5.34
CA ILE A 177 4.43 2.15 6.01
C ILE A 177 3.43 1.27 6.77
N PHE A 178 2.53 1.87 7.56
CA PHE A 178 1.50 1.10 8.27
C PHE A 178 0.60 0.31 7.31
N SER A 179 0.13 0.93 6.22
CA SER A 179 -0.69 0.25 5.21
C SER A 179 0.05 -0.93 4.56
N ALA A 180 1.32 -0.74 4.19
CA ALA A 180 2.16 -1.79 3.63
C ALA A 180 2.42 -2.94 4.63
N PHE A 181 2.66 -2.61 5.90
CA PHE A 181 2.85 -3.59 6.96
C PHE A 181 1.63 -4.50 7.13
N PHE A 182 0.42 -3.92 7.19
CA PHE A 182 -0.81 -4.72 7.27
C PHE A 182 -1.05 -5.56 6.02
N LEU A 183 -0.75 -5.04 4.83
CA LEU A 183 -0.82 -5.81 3.58
C LEU A 183 0.10 -7.04 3.64
N ILE A 184 1.34 -6.87 4.09
CA ILE A 184 2.31 -7.97 4.24
C ILE A 184 1.79 -9.03 5.22
N ILE A 185 1.21 -8.63 6.35
CA ILE A 185 0.63 -9.58 7.32
C ILE A 185 -0.49 -10.40 6.69
N VAL A 186 -1.41 -9.74 5.97
CA VAL A 186 -2.55 -10.42 5.33
C VAL A 186 -2.06 -11.40 4.26
N VAL A 187 -1.12 -10.98 3.42
CA VAL A 187 -0.53 -11.86 2.39
C VAL A 187 0.24 -13.02 3.02
N SER A 188 0.99 -12.78 4.10
CA SER A 188 1.78 -13.80 4.80
C SER A 188 0.89 -14.85 5.47
N THR A 189 -0.15 -14.40 6.18
CA THR A 189 -1.12 -15.31 6.83
C THR A 189 -1.89 -16.12 5.80
N PHE A 190 -2.33 -15.50 4.70
CA PHE A 190 -2.95 -16.21 3.58
C PHE A 190 -2.02 -17.28 2.99
N SER A 191 -0.77 -16.93 2.68
CA SER A 191 0.23 -17.86 2.17
C SER A 191 0.47 -19.04 3.14
N TYR A 192 0.59 -18.74 4.44
CA TYR A 192 0.75 -19.74 5.48
C TYR A 192 -0.45 -20.70 5.56
N THR A 193 -1.68 -20.19 5.47
CA THR A 193 -2.88 -21.03 5.51
C THR A 193 -2.97 -21.96 4.30
N ILE A 194 -2.66 -21.48 3.09
CA ILE A 194 -2.61 -22.31 1.88
C ILE A 194 -1.58 -23.44 2.01
N LEU A 195 -0.37 -23.12 2.47
CA LEU A 195 0.68 -24.14 2.66
C LEU A 195 0.28 -25.17 3.72
N SER A 196 -0.26 -24.71 4.85
CA SER A 196 -0.74 -25.58 5.93
C SER A 196 -1.84 -26.50 5.42
N PHE A 197 -2.75 -25.97 4.61
CA PHE A 197 -3.86 -26.72 4.03
C PHE A 197 -3.38 -27.83 3.08
N ILE A 198 -2.42 -27.54 2.20
CA ILE A 198 -1.83 -28.55 1.30
C ILE A 198 -1.16 -29.67 2.11
N LYS A 199 -0.42 -29.32 3.16
CA LYS A 199 0.20 -30.30 4.07
C LYS A 199 -0.84 -31.18 4.75
N GLN A 200 -1.93 -30.60 5.25
CA GLN A 200 -3.03 -31.35 5.87
C GLN A 200 -3.69 -32.32 4.90
N LYS A 201 -3.91 -31.91 3.64
CA LYS A 201 -4.50 -32.79 2.62
C LYS A 201 -3.61 -33.99 2.33
N LYS A 202 -2.30 -33.76 2.14
CA LYS A 202 -1.34 -34.84 1.89
C LYS A 202 -1.25 -35.81 3.07
N LEU A 203 -1.24 -35.29 4.30
CA LEU A 203 -1.21 -36.12 5.50
C LEU A 203 -2.48 -36.97 5.63
N SER A 204 -3.63 -36.40 5.26
CA SER A 204 -4.90 -37.14 5.25
C SER A 204 -4.89 -38.29 4.23
N GLU A 205 -4.38 -38.05 3.02
CA GLU A 205 -4.26 -39.07 1.97
C GLU A 205 -3.36 -40.23 2.44
N ILE A 206 -2.16 -39.91 2.97
CA ILE A 206 -1.23 -40.92 3.50
C ILE A 206 -1.88 -41.76 4.61
N LYS A 207 -2.61 -41.13 5.55
CA LYS A 207 -3.31 -41.86 6.62
C LYS A 207 -4.37 -42.80 6.07
N THR A 208 -5.15 -42.36 5.10
CA THR A 208 -6.19 -43.19 4.48
C THR A 208 -5.58 -44.37 3.73
N ASP A 209 -4.52 -44.14 2.96
CA ASP A 209 -3.82 -45.20 2.22
C ASP A 209 -3.17 -46.21 3.16
N PHE A 210 -2.56 -45.75 4.26
CA PHE A 210 -2.03 -46.62 5.30
C PHE A 210 -3.11 -47.53 5.89
N VAL A 211 -4.25 -46.97 6.30
CA VAL A 211 -5.35 -47.75 6.90
C VAL A 211 -5.91 -48.76 5.89
N ASN A 212 -6.12 -48.36 4.64
CA ASN A 212 -6.63 -49.25 3.60
C ASN A 212 -5.65 -50.40 3.31
N ASN A 213 -4.36 -50.09 3.20
CA ASN A 213 -3.31 -51.09 2.94
C ASN A 213 -3.19 -52.07 4.12
N MET A 214 -3.12 -51.57 5.35
CA MET A 214 -3.09 -52.42 6.55
C MET A 214 -4.33 -53.30 6.67
N THR A 215 -5.51 -52.77 6.35
CA THR A 215 -6.76 -53.55 6.36
C THR A 215 -6.69 -54.72 5.38
N HIS A 216 -6.16 -54.49 4.17
CA HIS A 216 -6.01 -55.54 3.18
C HIS A 216 -4.98 -56.61 3.63
N GLU A 217 -3.83 -56.16 4.12
CA GLU A 217 -2.76 -57.03 4.60
C GLU A 217 -3.17 -57.89 5.79
N PHE A 218 -4.02 -57.39 6.69
CA PHE A 218 -4.56 -58.18 7.81
C PHE A 218 -5.73 -59.09 7.40
N LYS A 219 -6.59 -58.67 6.47
CA LYS A 219 -7.79 -59.45 6.09
C LYS A 219 -7.44 -60.79 5.43
N THR A 220 -6.39 -60.83 4.61
CA THR A 220 -5.97 -62.02 3.86
C THR A 220 -5.55 -63.17 4.78
N PRO A 221 -4.56 -63.02 5.68
CA PRO A 221 -4.16 -64.10 6.60
C PRO A 221 -5.28 -64.51 7.55
N ILE A 222 -6.11 -63.55 8.03
CA ILE A 222 -7.28 -63.86 8.86
C ILE A 222 -8.25 -64.78 8.13
N SER A 223 -8.52 -64.51 6.84
CA SER A 223 -9.41 -65.33 6.03
C SER A 223 -8.81 -66.73 5.77
N THR A 224 -7.50 -66.81 5.53
CA THR A 224 -6.79 -68.09 5.36
C THR A 224 -6.80 -68.94 6.63
N ILE A 225 -6.55 -68.33 7.80
CA ILE A 225 -6.65 -68.99 9.11
C ILE A 225 -8.07 -69.49 9.35
N SER A 226 -9.08 -68.67 9.06
CA SER A 226 -10.49 -69.05 9.20
C SER A 226 -10.82 -70.26 8.33
N LEU A 227 -10.38 -70.27 7.07
CA LEU A 227 -10.62 -71.38 6.13
C LEU A 227 -9.90 -72.66 6.58
N ALA A 228 -8.62 -72.56 6.98
CA ALA A 228 -7.87 -73.71 7.48
C ALA A 228 -8.47 -74.27 8.78
N SER A 229 -8.95 -73.40 9.67
CA SER A 229 -9.66 -73.79 10.90
C SER A 229 -10.97 -74.51 10.59
N GLU A 230 -11.75 -74.00 9.62
CA GLU A 230 -12.98 -74.65 9.17
C GLU A 230 -12.72 -76.04 8.57
N MET A 231 -11.61 -76.20 7.84
CA MET A 231 -11.22 -77.51 7.32
C MET A 231 -10.82 -78.48 8.44
N LEU A 232 -10.09 -78.04 9.48
CA LEU A 232 -9.76 -78.87 10.64
C LEU A 232 -10.99 -79.34 11.42
N MET A 233 -12.08 -78.58 11.38
CA MET A 233 -13.34 -78.96 12.04
C MET A 233 -14.13 -80.03 11.26
N LYS A 234 -13.73 -80.40 10.04
CA LYS A 234 -14.43 -81.42 9.24
C LYS A 234 -14.06 -82.84 9.69
N PRO A 235 -15.03 -83.76 9.84
CA PRO A 235 -14.78 -85.12 10.34
C PRO A 235 -13.72 -85.91 9.53
N ASN A 236 -13.73 -85.73 8.21
CA ASN A 236 -12.87 -86.48 7.28
C ASN A 236 -11.39 -86.08 7.38
N VAL A 237 -11.04 -85.01 8.11
CA VAL A 237 -9.64 -84.58 8.30
C VAL A 237 -8.92 -85.44 9.33
N PHE A 238 -9.64 -86.01 10.30
CA PHE A 238 -9.04 -86.88 11.32
C PHE A 238 -8.60 -88.24 10.77
N GLU A 239 -9.05 -88.62 9.58
CA GLU A 239 -8.65 -89.84 8.89
C GLU A 239 -7.28 -89.73 8.20
N SER A 240 -6.76 -88.51 8.01
CA SER A 240 -5.48 -88.25 7.34
C SER A 240 -4.60 -87.33 8.16
N GLN A 241 -3.60 -87.92 8.82
CA GLN A 241 -2.58 -87.20 9.60
C GLN A 241 -1.86 -86.13 8.76
N GLU A 242 -1.65 -86.38 7.47
CA GLU A 242 -1.04 -85.44 6.53
C GLU A 242 -1.89 -84.17 6.35
N LYS A 243 -3.21 -84.29 6.15
CA LYS A 243 -4.12 -83.14 6.00
C LYS A 243 -4.23 -82.33 7.29
N LEU A 244 -4.30 -83.02 8.43
CA LEU A 244 -4.38 -82.39 9.74
C LEU A 244 -3.12 -81.53 10.02
N LEU A 245 -1.93 -82.10 9.80
CA LEU A 245 -0.67 -81.35 9.94
C LEU A 245 -0.56 -80.20 8.93
N LYS A 246 -1.02 -80.39 7.68
CA LYS A 246 -1.00 -79.34 6.66
C LYS A 246 -1.84 -78.11 7.08
N TYR A 247 -3.08 -78.32 7.51
CA TYR A 247 -3.94 -77.19 7.93
C TYR A 247 -3.45 -76.54 9.23
N ALA A 248 -2.95 -77.33 10.19
CA ALA A 248 -2.35 -76.79 11.42
C ALA A 248 -1.12 -75.91 11.13
N ASN A 249 -0.25 -76.33 10.20
CA ASN A 249 0.91 -75.53 9.79
C ASN A 249 0.50 -74.24 9.07
N ILE A 250 -0.52 -74.26 8.20
CA ILE A 250 -1.02 -73.03 7.55
C ILE A 250 -1.48 -72.02 8.61
N ILE A 251 -2.20 -72.46 9.64
CA ILE A 251 -2.63 -71.58 10.75
C ILE A 251 -1.42 -71.03 11.50
N TYR A 252 -0.45 -71.88 11.82
CA TYR A 252 0.77 -71.49 12.54
C TYR A 252 1.59 -70.45 11.76
N ASP A 253 1.82 -70.68 10.47
CA ASP A 253 2.60 -69.80 9.60
C ASP A 253 1.92 -68.44 9.41
N GLU A 254 0.61 -68.41 9.16
CA GLU A 254 -0.12 -67.15 9.00
C GLU A 254 -0.26 -66.37 10.30
N ASN A 255 -0.34 -67.04 11.45
CA ASN A 255 -0.33 -66.37 12.75
C ASN A 255 1.03 -65.72 13.05
N ASN A 256 2.14 -66.40 12.73
CA ASN A 256 3.48 -65.81 12.82
C ASN A 256 3.66 -64.64 11.85
N ARG A 257 3.11 -64.73 10.64
CA ARG A 257 3.11 -63.63 9.67
C ARG A 257 2.34 -62.41 10.20
N LEU A 258 1.14 -62.62 10.74
CA LEU A 258 0.34 -61.57 11.37
C LEU A 258 1.08 -60.89 12.51
N LYS A 259 1.71 -61.68 13.39
CA LYS A 259 2.53 -61.17 14.49
C LYS A 259 3.63 -60.24 13.98
N ASN A 260 4.38 -60.66 12.95
CA ASN A 260 5.44 -59.84 12.36
C ASN A 260 4.90 -58.53 11.75
N GLN A 261 3.71 -58.56 11.12
CA GLN A 261 3.07 -57.36 10.59
C GLN A 261 2.64 -56.39 11.71
N VAL A 262 2.11 -56.90 12.83
CA VAL A 262 1.76 -56.07 13.99
C VAL A 262 2.99 -55.42 14.60
N ASP A 263 4.08 -56.19 14.76
CA ASP A 263 5.35 -55.67 15.30
C ASP A 263 5.92 -54.54 14.42
N GLN A 264 5.79 -54.62 13.10
CA GLN A 264 6.21 -53.56 12.16
C GLN A 264 5.37 -52.28 12.25
N VAL A 265 4.12 -52.36 12.68
CA VAL A 265 3.22 -51.20 12.82
C VAL A 265 3.42 -50.48 14.16
N LEU A 266 3.90 -51.19 15.19
CA LEU A 266 4.10 -50.66 16.54
C LEU A 266 5.46 -49.95 16.74
N GLN A 267 6.43 -50.18 15.84
CA GLN A 267 7.73 -49.49 15.82
C GLN A 267 7.66 -48.13 15.10
#